data_AF-A0A2M6WZY5-F1
#
_entry.id   AF-A0A2M6WZY5-F1
#
_cell.length_a   1.000
_cell.length_b   1.000
_cell.length_c   1.000
_cell.angle_alpha   90.00
_cell.angle_beta   90.00
_cell.angle_gamma   90.00
#
_symmetry.space_group_name_H-M   'P 1'
#
loop_
_entity.id
_entity.type
_entity.pdbx_description
1 polymer ?
#
loop_
_entity_poly.entity_id
_entity_poly.type
_entity_poly.pdbx_seq_one_letter_code
_entity_poly.pdbx_strand_id
1 'polypeptide(L)'
;MKTDLHPTYHAKATIRCSCGNEFTVGSTAEQIDVEVCSNCHPFYTGKQKLVDAGGRIDRFKKRIDAAAEAEQAAEKLQAKRAKRRAKDEAEKKPADREIKLG
;
A
#
# COMPACT_ATOMS: atom_id res chain seq x y z
N MET A 1 36.47 -36.03 -19.24
CA MET A 1 35.61 -35.86 -20.42
C MET A 1 36.11 -36.81 -21.50
N LYS A 2 35.31 -37.82 -21.88
CA LYS A 2 35.53 -38.55 -23.14
C LYS A 2 35.20 -37.61 -24.31
N THR A 3 36.05 -37.56 -25.32
CA THR A 3 36.02 -36.59 -26.42
C THR A 3 34.73 -36.62 -27.25
N ASP A 4 34.05 -37.77 -27.32
CA ASP A 4 33.00 -37.99 -28.33
C ASP A 4 31.58 -38.16 -27.76
N LEU A 5 31.41 -38.15 -26.44
CA LEU A 5 30.12 -38.45 -25.78
C LEU A 5 29.65 -37.38 -24.79
N HIS A 6 30.34 -36.23 -24.72
CA HIS A 6 29.96 -35.15 -23.81
C HIS A 6 29.75 -33.82 -24.53
N PRO A 7 28.72 -33.05 -24.14
CA PRO A 7 28.51 -31.71 -24.65
C PRO A 7 29.66 -30.78 -24.24
N THR A 8 29.87 -29.74 -25.05
CA THR A 8 30.88 -28.71 -24.80
C THR A 8 30.64 -28.05 -23.46
N TYR A 9 31.63 -28.13 -22.57
CA TYR A 9 31.58 -27.55 -21.25
C TYR A 9 32.44 -26.29 -21.21
N HIS A 10 31.81 -25.16 -20.92
CA HIS A 10 32.45 -23.88 -20.78
C HIS A 10 32.77 -23.65 -19.29
N ALA A 11 34.05 -23.66 -18.93
CA ALA A 11 34.48 -23.41 -17.55
C ALA A 11 34.27 -21.96 -17.09
N LYS A 12 34.03 -21.03 -18.01
CA LYS A 12 33.81 -19.59 -17.78
C LYS A 12 32.51 -19.11 -18.43
N ALA A 13 31.39 -19.75 -18.11
CA ALA A 13 30.07 -19.25 -18.50
C ALA A 13 29.71 -18.01 -17.69
N THR A 14 29.13 -17.00 -18.33
CA THR A 14 28.74 -15.75 -17.67
C THR A 14 27.27 -15.82 -17.26
N ILE A 15 26.98 -15.66 -15.97
CA ILE A 15 25.61 -15.53 -15.46
C ILE A 15 25.30 -14.06 -15.25
N ARG A 16 24.17 -13.58 -15.78
CA ARG A 16 23.63 -12.24 -15.52
C ARG A 16 22.37 -12.34 -14.69
N CYS A 17 22.36 -11.70 -13.54
CA CYS A 17 21.17 -11.62 -12.70
C CYS A 17 20.39 -10.33 -12.91
N SER A 18 19.06 -10.38 -12.85
CA SER A 18 18.19 -9.18 -12.87
C SER A 18 18.50 -8.16 -11.78
N CYS A 19 19.18 -8.55 -10.69
CA CYS A 19 19.64 -7.61 -9.67
C CYS A 19 21.00 -6.94 -9.98
N GLY A 20 21.55 -7.14 -11.18
CA GLY A 20 22.78 -6.49 -11.66
C GLY A 20 24.07 -7.23 -11.30
N ASN A 21 23.97 -8.37 -10.62
CA ASN A 21 25.13 -9.22 -10.33
C ASN A 21 25.52 -10.07 -11.54
N GLU A 22 26.81 -10.05 -11.89
CA GLU A 22 27.41 -10.96 -12.87
C GLU A 22 28.44 -11.87 -12.20
N PHE A 23 28.40 -13.17 -12.47
CA PHE A 23 29.38 -14.11 -11.95
C PHE A 23 29.68 -15.25 -12.92
N THR A 24 30.89 -15.80 -12.85
CA THR A 24 31.35 -16.86 -13.74
C THR A 24 31.17 -18.23 -13.11
N VAL A 25 30.53 -19.16 -13.82
CA VAL A 25 30.41 -20.57 -13.42
C VAL A 25 30.75 -21.49 -14.58
N GLY A 26 30.93 -22.78 -14.28
CA GLY A 26 31.00 -23.80 -15.33
C GLY A 26 29.60 -24.21 -15.80
N SER A 27 29.35 -24.14 -17.11
CA SER A 27 28.09 -24.58 -17.71
C SER A 27 28.32 -25.08 -19.14
N THR A 28 27.37 -25.84 -19.68
CA THR A 28 27.33 -26.17 -21.11
C THR A 28 26.84 -25.01 -21.98
N ALA A 29 26.25 -23.98 -21.37
CA ALA A 29 25.86 -22.74 -22.04
C ALA A 29 26.89 -21.63 -21.78
N GLU A 30 27.14 -20.77 -22.76
CA GLU A 30 28.10 -19.67 -22.64
C GLU A 30 27.57 -18.49 -21.80
N GLN A 31 26.26 -18.22 -21.90
CA GLN A 31 25.57 -17.15 -21.16
C GLN A 31 24.26 -17.67 -20.59
N ILE A 32 23.95 -17.27 -19.35
CA ILE A 32 22.73 -17.65 -18.64
C ILE A 32 22.15 -16.42 -17.95
N ASP A 33 20.91 -16.08 -18.29
CA ASP A 33 20.17 -15.02 -17.62
C ASP A 33 19.31 -15.62 -16.50
N VAL A 34 19.39 -15.04 -15.29
CA VAL A 34 18.74 -15.58 -14.08
C VAL A 34 17.99 -14.48 -13.33
N GLU A 35 16.75 -14.75 -12.93
CA GLU A 35 15.95 -13.75 -12.20
C GLU A 35 16.39 -13.55 -10.75
N VAL A 36 16.86 -14.61 -10.08
CA VAL A 36 17.24 -14.59 -8.66
C VAL A 36 18.56 -15.33 -8.45
N CYS A 37 19.57 -14.63 -7.92
CA CYS A 37 20.86 -15.23 -7.53
C CYS A 37 21.03 -15.33 -6.02
N SER A 38 22.14 -15.91 -5.58
CA SER A 38 22.50 -16.04 -4.17
C SER A 38 22.54 -14.70 -3.43
N ASN A 39 22.84 -13.60 -4.11
CA ASN A 39 22.88 -12.28 -3.49
C ASN A 39 21.48 -11.67 -3.27
N CYS A 40 20.47 -12.17 -3.98
CA CYS A 40 19.16 -11.52 -4.08
C CYS A 40 18.02 -12.42 -3.57
N HIS A 41 18.28 -13.71 -3.33
CA HIS A 41 17.27 -14.61 -2.77
C HIS A 41 16.98 -14.24 -1.30
N PRO A 42 15.70 -14.13 -0.89
CA PRO A 42 15.29 -13.84 0.49
C PRO A 42 15.89 -14.79 1.54
N PHE A 43 16.16 -16.04 1.13
CA PHE A 43 16.82 -17.05 1.97
C PHE A 43 18.26 -16.65 2.34
N TYR A 44 19.05 -16.18 1.38
CA TYR A 44 20.46 -15.83 1.60
C TYR A 44 20.63 -14.44 2.21
N THR A 45 19.71 -13.52 1.90
CA THR A 45 19.77 -12.15 2.42
C THR A 45 19.25 -12.03 3.86
N GLY A 46 18.72 -13.11 4.45
CA GLY A 46 18.29 -13.17 5.85
C GLY A 46 17.11 -12.26 6.21
N LYS A 47 16.61 -11.47 5.25
CA LYS A 47 15.41 -10.66 5.39
C LYS A 47 14.22 -11.60 5.25
N GLN A 48 13.92 -12.30 6.34
CA GLN A 48 12.56 -12.78 6.54
C GLN A 48 11.66 -11.56 6.34
N LYS A 49 10.86 -11.57 5.27
CA LYS A 49 9.68 -10.73 5.25
C LYS A 49 8.88 -11.20 6.45
N LEU A 50 9.05 -10.52 7.59
CA LEU A 50 8.04 -10.47 8.62
C LEU A 50 6.81 -9.99 7.86
N VAL A 51 5.99 -10.94 7.44
CA VAL A 51 4.64 -10.66 7.02
C VAL A 51 4.01 -10.24 8.34
N ASP A 52 4.21 -8.98 8.71
CA ASP A 52 3.48 -8.32 9.77
C ASP A 52 2.04 -8.38 9.29
N ALA A 53 1.38 -9.47 9.69
CA ALA A 53 -0.05 -9.59 9.65
C ALA A 53 -0.55 -8.52 10.62
N GLY A 54 -0.61 -7.26 10.15
CA GLY A 54 -1.18 -6.14 10.88
C GLY A 54 -2.45 -6.64 11.53
N GLY A 55 -2.38 -6.76 12.85
CA GLY A 55 -3.09 -7.79 13.58
C GLY A 55 -4.59 -7.64 13.43
N ARG A 56 -5.33 -8.72 13.68
CA ARG A 56 -6.79 -8.63 13.87
C ARG A 56 -7.17 -7.53 14.87
N ILE A 57 -6.32 -7.31 15.87
CA ILE A 57 -6.46 -6.26 16.89
C ILE A 57 -6.31 -4.86 16.30
N ASP A 58 -5.33 -4.60 15.42
CA ASP A 58 -5.15 -3.28 14.82
C ASP A 58 -6.29 -2.94 13.85
N ARG A 59 -6.80 -3.94 13.13
CA ARG A 59 -8.00 -3.77 12.29
C ARG A 59 -9.25 -3.52 13.12
N PHE A 60 -9.35 -4.14 14.30
CA PHE A 60 -10.44 -3.92 15.23
C PHE A 60 -10.40 -2.49 15.79
N LYS A 61 -9.26 -2.03 16.31
CA LYS A 61 -9.05 -0.66 16.79
C LYS A 61 -9.44 0.37 15.73
N LYS A 62 -8.91 0.23 14.50
CA LYS A 62 -9.26 1.11 13.38
C LYS A 62 -10.76 1.21 13.08
N ARG A 63 -11.52 0.12 13.27
CA ARG A 63 -12.98 0.13 13.05
C ARG A 63 -13.72 0.85 14.18
N ILE A 64 -13.28 0.67 15.43
CA ILE A 64 -13.86 1.34 16.59
C ILE A 64 -13.57 2.84 16.53
N ASP A 65 -12.34 3.23 16.21
CA ASP A 65 -11.96 4.63 16.08
C ASP A 65 -12.75 5.32 14.96
N ALA A 66 -12.90 4.67 13.80
CA ALA A 66 -13.72 5.19 12.69
C ALA A 66 -15.22 5.30 13.03
N ALA A 67 -15.75 4.39 13.85
CA ALA A 67 -17.14 4.46 14.32
C ALA A 67 -17.33 5.65 15.27
N ALA A 68 -16.41 5.86 16.21
CA ALA A 68 -16.44 6.98 17.14
C ALA A 68 -16.33 8.34 16.43
N GLU A 69 -15.48 8.45 15.40
CA GLU A 69 -15.36 9.65 14.59
C GLU A 69 -16.64 9.95 13.79
N ALA A 70 -17.31 8.91 13.27
CA ALA A 70 -18.57 9.05 12.54
C ALA A 70 -19.71 9.58 13.43
N GLU A 71 -19.80 9.11 14.68
CA GLU A 71 -20.79 9.59 15.64
C GLU A 71 -20.56 11.06 16.00
N GLN A 72 -19.31 11.45 16.28
CA GLN A 72 -18.96 12.85 16.57
C GLN A 72 -19.17 13.77 15.36
N ALA A 73 -18.90 13.28 14.14
CA ALA A 73 -19.16 14.04 12.92
C ALA A 73 -20.67 14.22 12.68
N ALA A 74 -21.48 13.20 12.96
CA ALA A 74 -22.93 13.27 12.85
C ALA A 74 -23.52 14.28 13.85
N GLU A 75 -23.07 14.28 15.10
CA GLU A 75 -23.54 15.21 16.13
C GLU A 75 -23.16 16.67 15.77
N LYS A 76 -21.92 16.90 15.33
CA LYS A 76 -21.46 18.22 14.85
C LYS A 76 -22.25 18.69 13.63
N LEU A 77 -22.63 17.78 12.73
CA LEU A 77 -23.44 18.11 11.56
C LEU A 77 -24.88 18.47 11.95
N GLN A 78 -25.47 17.76 12.91
CA GLN A 78 -26.80 18.07 13.46
C GLN A 78 -26.81 19.43 14.14
N ALA A 79 -25.81 19.73 14.97
CA ALA A 79 -25.67 21.04 15.62
C ALA A 79 -25.48 22.18 14.60
N LYS A 80 -24.69 21.98 13.55
CA LYS A 80 -24.53 22.96 12.46
C LYS A 80 -25.82 23.17 11.67
N ARG A 81 -26.56 22.10 11.37
CA ARG A 81 -27.85 22.17 10.66
C ARG A 81 -28.92 22.89 11.47
N ALA A 82 -28.99 22.67 12.79
CA ALA A 82 -29.90 23.38 13.69
C ALA A 82 -29.59 24.88 13.73
N LYS A 83 -28.30 25.25 13.86
CA LYS A 83 -27.87 26.66 13.85
C LYS A 83 -28.15 27.37 12.52
N ARG A 84 -27.95 26.68 11.38
CA ARG A 84 -28.28 27.23 10.05
C ARG A 84 -29.77 27.48 9.89
N ARG A 85 -30.62 26.52 10.28
CA ARG A 85 -32.08 26.67 10.23
C ARG A 85 -32.57 27.85 11.09
N ALA A 86 -32.04 27.99 12.30
CA ALA A 86 -32.36 29.12 13.17
C ALA A 86 -31.92 30.47 12.59
N LYS A 87 -30.77 30.52 11.90
CA LYS A 87 -30.30 31.72 11.21
C LYS A 87 -31.18 32.05 10.00
N ASP A 88 -31.51 31.05 9.18
CA ASP A 88 -32.37 31.20 8.00
C ASP A 88 -33.80 31.67 8.38
N GLU A 89 -34.31 31.26 9.55
CA GLU A 89 -35.59 31.73 10.11
C GLU A 89 -35.50 33.15 10.69
N ALA A 90 -34.35 33.53 11.27
CA ALA A 90 -34.13 34.89 11.77
C ALA A 90 -33.98 35.90 10.62
N GLU A 91 -33.34 35.51 9.51
CA GLU A 91 -33.21 36.34 8.29
C GLU A 91 -34.53 36.50 7.53
N LYS A 92 -35.52 35.62 7.72
CA LYS A 92 -36.87 35.74 7.11
C LYS A 92 -37.86 36.57 7.92
N LYS A 93 -37.61 36.82 9.22
CA LYS A 93 -38.47 37.63 10.10
C LYS A 93 -38.45 39.16 9.92
N PRO A 94 -37.53 39.83 9.21
CA PRO A 94 -37.58 41.28 9.08
C PRO A 94 -38.56 41.80 8.00
N ALA A 95 -39.18 40.95 7.17
CA ALA A 95 -40.07 41.41 6.08
C ALA A 95 -41.57 41.54 6.46
N ASP A 96 -42.02 40.94 7.57
CA ASP A 96 -43.45 40.92 7.95
C ASP A 96 -43.85 41.97 9.01
N ARG A 97 -43.01 42.99 9.26
CA ARG A 97 -43.27 44.00 10.32
C ARG A 97 -43.59 45.41 9.83
N GLU A 98 -43.68 45.66 8.51
CA GLU A 98 -43.94 46.99 7.93
C GLU A 98 -45.34 47.21 7.30
N ILE A 99 -46.28 46.24 7.33
CA ILE A 99 -47.62 46.40 6.70
C ILE A 99 -48.74 46.65 7.74
N LYS A 100 -48.50 47.38 8.83
CA LYS A 100 -49.55 47.69 9.82
C LYS A 100 -49.55 49.11 10.39
N LEU A 101 -49.25 50.08 9.52
CA LEU A 101 -49.57 51.49 9.70
C LEU A 101 -50.14 52.00 8.37
N GLY A 102 -51.42 51.70 8.14
CA GLY A 102 -52.27 52.28 7.11
C GLY A 102 -53.55 52.74 7.77
#